data_AF-A0A969NG40-F1
#
_entry.id   AF-A0A969NG40-F1
#
_cell.length_a   1.000
_cell.length_b   1.000
_cell.length_c   1.000
_cell.angle_alpha   90.00
_cell.angle_beta   90.00
_cell.angle_gamma   90.00
#
_symmetry.space_group_name_H-M   'P 1'
#
loop_
_entity.id
_entity.type
_entity.pdbx_description
1 polymer ?
#
loop_
_entity_poly.entity_id
_entity_poly.type
_entity_poly.pdbx_seq_one_letter_code
_entity_poly.pdbx_strand_id
1 'polypeptide(L)'
;MQYTLHWMPKDTIFFVTILVVSGGFMAYYFMSKSEKLKNSFARKFGAEKTQVRWVVFERLLGVLFFGIIPLFSVSIFFEKGVFNYGISLDNMVTSLCWILGLSPLLITMNYFNCKKEDNLAMYPQIRVSEWNTQLLLLSAFSWIAYLLAYEFMFRGYLLLSQLNI
;
A
#
# COMPACT_ATOMS: atom_id res chain seq x y z
N MET A 1 -31.22 33.56 -0.96
CA MET A 1 -31.05 32.13 -1.29
C MET A 1 -30.43 31.47 -0.06
N GLN A 2 -31.22 30.85 0.80
CA GLN A 2 -30.70 30.15 1.98
C GLN A 2 -30.19 28.78 1.53
N TYR A 3 -28.87 28.61 1.46
CA TYR A 3 -28.27 27.30 1.31
C TYR A 3 -28.41 26.57 2.65
N THR A 4 -29.42 25.73 2.79
CA THR A 4 -29.54 24.84 3.95
C THR A 4 -28.58 23.67 3.75
N LEU A 5 -27.52 23.62 4.55
CA LEU A 5 -26.63 22.47 4.63
C LEU A 5 -27.39 21.30 5.25
N HIS A 6 -27.90 20.39 4.42
CA HIS A 6 -28.55 19.17 4.89
C HIS A 6 -27.56 18.01 4.76
N TRP A 7 -27.19 17.42 5.90
CA TRP A 7 -26.28 16.27 5.93
C TRP A 7 -26.97 15.05 5.33
N MET A 8 -26.31 14.38 4.38
CA MET A 8 -26.76 13.13 3.79
C MET A 8 -25.81 11.99 4.23
N PRO A 9 -26.26 10.73 4.30
CA PRO A 9 -25.39 9.60 4.66
C PRO A 9 -24.11 9.47 3.82
N LYS A 10 -24.19 9.84 2.53
CA LYS A 10 -23.02 9.90 1.62
C LYS A 10 -21.97 10.92 2.02
N ASP A 11 -22.37 12.00 2.71
CA ASP A 11 -21.43 13.01 3.20
C ASP A 11 -20.59 12.37 4.31
N THR A 12 -21.18 11.56 5.19
CA THR A 12 -20.46 10.77 6.20
C THR A 12 -19.39 9.89 5.57
N ILE A 13 -19.75 9.11 4.54
CA ILE A 13 -18.82 8.23 3.81
C ILE A 13 -17.67 9.05 3.24
N PHE A 14 -17.97 10.14 2.53
CA PHE A 14 -16.96 11.00 1.93
C PHE A 14 -15.98 11.58 2.97
N PHE A 15 -16.51 12.14 4.06
CA PHE A 15 -15.69 12.71 5.14
C PHE A 15 -14.84 11.65 5.83
N VAL A 16 -15.41 10.49 6.15
CA VAL A 16 -14.68 9.37 6.76
C VAL A 16 -13.56 8.90 5.83
N THR A 17 -13.84 8.71 4.53
CA THR A 17 -12.83 8.31 3.55
C THR A 17 -11.64 9.26 3.55
N ILE A 18 -11.89 10.57 3.43
CA ILE A 18 -10.82 11.57 3.39
C ILE A 18 -10.03 11.60 4.68
N LEU A 19 -10.71 11.54 5.84
CA LEU A 19 -10.05 11.53 7.15
C LEU A 19 -9.17 10.29 7.32
N VAL A 20 -9.67 9.10 6.96
CA VAL A 20 -8.93 7.84 7.06
C VAL A 20 -7.73 7.82 6.13
N VAL A 21 -7.90 8.22 4.86
CA VAL A 21 -6.80 8.24 3.89
C VAL A 21 -5.75 9.28 4.29
N SER A 22 -6.16 10.50 4.61
CA SER A 22 -5.23 11.58 4.95
C SER A 22 -4.53 11.31 6.28
N GLY A 23 -5.28 10.91 7.31
CA GLY A 23 -4.74 10.56 8.61
C GLY A 23 -3.84 9.32 8.55
N GLY A 24 -4.25 8.30 7.80
CA GLY A 24 -3.45 7.09 7.56
C GLY A 24 -2.15 7.39 6.83
N PHE A 25 -2.20 8.23 5.79
CA PHE A 25 -1.01 8.68 5.09
C PHE A 25 -0.06 9.47 5.99
N MET A 26 -0.57 10.42 6.78
CA MET A 26 0.25 11.18 7.72
C MET A 26 0.91 10.26 8.75
N ALA A 27 0.13 9.36 9.36
CA ALA A 27 0.65 8.41 10.34
C ALA A 27 1.74 7.50 9.73
N TYR A 28 1.47 6.92 8.55
CA TYR A 28 2.44 6.17 7.77
C TYR A 28 3.71 6.98 7.51
N TYR A 29 3.58 8.21 7.01
CA TYR A 29 4.71 9.07 6.63
C TYR A 29 5.58 9.40 7.85
N PHE A 30 4.99 9.86 8.95
CA PHE A 30 5.75 10.23 10.14
C PHE A 30 6.40 9.02 10.80
N MET A 31 5.74 7.87 10.82
CA MET A 31 6.32 6.65 11.39
C MET A 31 7.44 6.08 10.52
N SER A 32 7.26 6.03 9.19
CA SER A 32 8.28 5.55 8.25
C SER A 32 9.49 6.48 8.13
N LYS A 33 9.36 7.76 8.50
CA LYS A 33 10.48 8.73 8.52
C LYS A 33 11.03 9.02 9.92
N SER A 34 10.53 8.33 10.95
CA SER A 34 10.96 8.57 12.32
C SER A 34 12.36 7.99 12.59
N GLU A 35 13.37 8.87 12.67
CA GLU A 35 14.72 8.51 13.08
C GLU A 35 14.77 7.90 14.49
N LYS A 36 13.86 8.30 15.39
CA LYS A 36 13.77 7.73 16.74
C LYS A 36 13.40 6.24 16.68
N LEU A 37 12.41 5.88 15.86
CA LEU A 37 12.00 4.48 15.68
C LEU A 37 13.11 3.68 14.99
N LYS A 38 13.72 4.23 13.94
CA LYS A 38 14.82 3.59 13.23
C LYS A 38 16.04 3.32 14.14
N ASN A 39 16.41 4.29 14.98
CA ASN A 39 17.49 4.13 15.96
C ASN A 39 17.16 3.08 17.04
N SER A 40 15.89 2.93 17.41
CA SER A 40 15.45 1.85 18.30
C SER A 40 15.65 0.46 17.66
N PHE A 41 15.35 0.33 16.36
CA PHE A 41 15.64 -0.90 15.61
C PHE A 41 17.14 -1.18 15.55
N ALA A 42 17.96 -0.14 15.31
CA ALA A 42 19.42 -0.24 15.31
C ALA A 42 19.97 -0.79 16.62
N ARG A 43 19.48 -0.28 17.75
CA ARG A 43 19.86 -0.76 19.10
C ARG A 43 19.45 -2.20 19.36
N LYS A 44 18.29 -2.63 18.82
CA LYS A 44 17.72 -3.96 19.10
C LYS A 44 18.28 -5.07 18.20
N PHE A 45 18.60 -4.77 16.95
CA PHE A 45 18.92 -5.80 15.94
C PHE A 45 20.31 -5.66 15.32
N GLY A 46 21.05 -4.59 15.62
CA GLY A 46 22.35 -4.30 15.01
C GLY A 46 22.23 -3.63 13.64
N ALA A 47 23.30 -2.97 13.19
CA ALA A 47 23.27 -2.12 11.99
C ALA A 47 22.88 -2.86 10.70
N GLU A 48 23.44 -4.05 10.46
CA GLU A 48 23.18 -4.83 9.24
C GLU A 48 21.71 -5.29 9.13
N LYS A 49 21.16 -5.88 10.20
CA LYS A 49 19.77 -6.39 10.17
C LYS A 49 18.72 -5.29 10.23
N THR A 50 19.10 -4.09 10.69
CA THR A 50 18.20 -2.95 10.80
C THR A 50 17.71 -2.48 9.44
N GLN A 51 18.57 -2.48 8.43
CA GLN A 51 18.21 -2.05 7.08
C GLN A 51 17.06 -2.88 6.50
N VAL A 52 17.22 -4.21 6.51
CA VAL A 52 16.20 -5.16 6.04
C VAL A 52 14.90 -5.00 6.83
N ARG A 53 14.99 -5.03 8.17
CA ARG A 53 13.82 -4.97 9.05
C ARG A 53 13.08 -3.65 8.95
N TRP A 54 13.80 -2.55 8.71
CA TRP A 54 13.21 -1.24 8.53
C TRP A 54 12.38 -1.17 7.25
N VAL A 55 12.91 -1.65 6.12
CA VAL A 55 12.17 -1.68 4.85
C VAL A 55 10.92 -2.56 4.97
N VAL A 56 11.02 -3.72 5.63
CA VAL A 56 9.85 -4.58 5.88
C VAL A 56 8.86 -3.88 6.81
N PHE A 57 9.32 -3.18 7.85
CA PHE A 57 8.48 -2.41 8.75
C PHE A 57 7.72 -1.30 8.00
N GLU A 58 8.38 -0.53 7.14
CA GLU A 58 7.73 0.49 6.30
C GLU A 58 6.63 -0.14 5.43
N ARG A 59 6.89 -1.29 4.81
CA ARG A 59 5.87 -2.01 4.02
C ARG A 59 4.69 -2.46 4.87
N LEU A 60 4.94 -3.02 6.06
CA LEU A 60 3.90 -3.47 6.98
C LEU A 60 3.08 -2.29 7.55
N LEU A 61 3.71 -1.13 7.80
CA LEU A 61 2.98 0.09 8.14
C LEU A 61 2.04 0.49 7.00
N GLY A 62 2.49 0.41 5.75
CA GLY A 62 1.63 0.66 4.61
C GLY A 62 0.47 -0.33 4.54
N VAL A 63 0.70 -1.62 4.79
CA VAL A 63 -0.38 -2.62 4.89
C VAL A 63 -1.40 -2.24 5.96
N LEU A 64 -0.93 -1.80 7.13
CA LEU A 64 -1.78 -1.37 8.22
C LEU A 64 -2.61 -0.13 7.86
N PHE A 65 -1.96 0.96 7.43
CA PHE A 65 -2.61 2.25 7.21
C PHE A 65 -3.36 2.35 5.88
N PHE A 66 -2.95 1.63 4.85
CA PHE A 66 -3.55 1.69 3.51
C PHE A 66 -4.50 0.50 3.26
N GLY A 67 -4.31 -0.61 3.96
CA GLY A 67 -5.17 -1.79 3.82
C GLY A 67 -6.11 -1.95 5.01
N ILE A 68 -5.54 -2.32 6.16
CA ILE A 68 -6.30 -2.79 7.33
C ILE A 68 -7.21 -1.70 7.90
N ILE A 69 -6.70 -0.48 8.13
CA ILE A 69 -7.50 0.61 8.71
C ILE A 69 -8.64 1.03 7.75
N PRO A 70 -8.39 1.27 6.44
CA PRO A 70 -9.45 1.50 5.47
C PRO A 70 -10.47 0.36 5.44
N LEU A 71 -10.03 -0.90 5.47
CA LEU A 71 -10.92 -2.07 5.48
C LEU A 71 -11.86 -2.06 6.70
N PHE A 72 -11.34 -1.81 7.90
CA PHE A 72 -12.17 -1.69 9.10
C PHE A 72 -13.16 -0.54 9.02
N SER A 73 -12.75 0.60 8.46
CA SER A 73 -13.66 1.73 8.28
C SER A 73 -14.79 1.41 7.31
N VAL A 74 -14.55 0.61 6.26
CA VAL A 74 -15.60 0.10 5.38
C VAL A 74 -16.65 -0.66 6.17
N SER A 75 -16.21 -1.64 6.96
CA SER A 75 -17.10 -2.50 7.73
C SER A 75 -17.94 -1.76 8.79
N ILE A 76 -17.51 -0.58 9.24
CA ILE A 76 -18.20 0.19 10.29
C ILE A 76 -19.10 1.27 9.70
N PHE A 77 -18.64 2.00 8.69
CA PHE A 77 -19.30 3.22 8.21
C PHE A 77 -20.02 3.07 6.87
N PHE A 78 -19.74 2.02 6.10
CA PHE A 78 -20.31 1.83 4.77
C PHE A 78 -21.40 0.77 4.82
N GLU A 79 -22.55 1.09 4.21
CA GLU A 79 -23.69 0.18 4.13
C GLU A 79 -23.42 -1.03 3.23
N LYS A 80 -22.59 -0.84 2.20
CA LYS A 80 -22.19 -1.91 1.28
C LYS A 80 -20.97 -2.63 1.84
N GLY A 81 -20.99 -3.96 1.81
CA GLY A 81 -19.86 -4.77 2.30
C GLY A 81 -18.57 -4.54 1.51
N VAL A 82 -17.44 -4.94 2.10
CA VAL A 82 -16.06 -4.79 1.60
C VAL A 82 -15.87 -5.18 0.13
N PHE A 83 -16.57 -6.22 -0.34
CA PHE A 83 -16.45 -6.72 -1.71
C PHE A 83 -16.91 -5.70 -2.78
N ASN A 84 -17.68 -4.69 -2.39
CA ASN A 84 -18.08 -3.61 -3.30
C ASN A 84 -17.01 -2.51 -3.43
N TYR A 85 -15.99 -2.51 -2.56
CA TYR A 85 -14.99 -1.45 -2.46
C TYR A 85 -13.57 -1.94 -2.75
N GLY A 86 -13.37 -2.53 -3.93
CA GLY A 86 -12.04 -2.84 -4.48
C GLY A 86 -11.60 -4.30 -4.39
N ILE A 87 -12.41 -5.18 -3.81
CA ILE A 87 -12.20 -6.64 -3.85
C ILE A 87 -13.35 -7.26 -4.62
N SER A 88 -13.22 -7.28 -5.94
CA SER A 88 -14.14 -8.02 -6.82
C SER A 88 -13.38 -9.10 -7.59
N LEU A 89 -14.01 -10.25 -7.73
CA LEU A 89 -13.55 -11.35 -8.59
C LEU A 89 -14.20 -11.30 -9.98
N ASP A 90 -14.99 -10.25 -10.24
CA ASP A 90 -15.58 -10.01 -11.54
C ASP A 90 -14.46 -9.78 -12.56
N ASN A 91 -14.56 -10.46 -13.71
CA ASN A 91 -13.56 -10.42 -14.77
C ASN A 91 -12.18 -11.04 -14.42
N MET A 92 -12.13 -11.98 -13.47
CA MET A 92 -10.89 -12.68 -13.09
C MET A 92 -10.09 -13.19 -14.31
N VAL A 93 -10.74 -13.82 -15.29
CA VAL A 93 -10.08 -14.33 -16.50
C VAL A 93 -9.46 -13.20 -17.32
N THR A 94 -10.21 -12.11 -17.55
CA THR A 94 -9.72 -10.94 -18.28
C THR A 94 -8.56 -10.28 -17.57
N SER A 95 -8.64 -10.11 -16.25
CA SER A 95 -7.56 -9.57 -15.42
C SER A 95 -6.31 -10.45 -15.49
N LEU A 96 -6.46 -11.78 -15.43
CA LEU A 96 -5.35 -12.72 -15.60
C LEU A 96 -4.72 -12.62 -16.99
N CYS A 97 -5.51 -12.52 -18.05
CA CYS A 97 -5.00 -12.31 -19.41
C CYS A 97 -4.16 -11.03 -19.51
N TRP A 98 -4.62 -9.92 -18.91
CA TRP A 98 -3.86 -8.67 -18.88
C TRP A 98 -2.57 -8.78 -18.05
N ILE A 99 -2.64 -9.42 -16.88
CA ILE A 99 -1.45 -9.65 -16.04
C ILE A 99 -0.43 -10.48 -16.81
N LEU A 100 -0.83 -11.60 -17.39
CA LEU A 100 0.06 -12.51 -18.13
C LEU A 100 0.56 -11.88 -19.44
N GLY A 101 -0.24 -11.05 -20.11
CA GLY A 101 0.15 -10.35 -21.33
C GLY A 101 1.14 -9.20 -21.07
N LEU A 102 0.92 -8.42 -20.01
CA LEU A 102 1.77 -7.26 -19.69
C LEU A 102 3.01 -7.63 -18.87
N SER A 103 2.98 -8.71 -18.09
CA SER A 103 4.12 -9.10 -17.23
C SER A 103 5.41 -9.33 -18.02
N PRO A 104 5.45 -10.07 -19.14
CA PRO A 104 6.66 -10.24 -19.94
C PRO A 104 7.24 -8.91 -20.39
N LEU A 105 6.40 -7.99 -20.89
CA LEU A 105 6.82 -6.65 -21.31
C LEU A 105 7.45 -5.88 -20.15
N LEU A 106 6.79 -5.84 -18.99
CA LEU A 106 7.29 -5.16 -17.80
C LEU A 106 8.59 -5.79 -17.28
N ILE A 107 8.69 -7.12 -17.29
CA ILE A 107 9.90 -7.85 -16.86
C ILE A 107 11.06 -7.52 -17.80
N THR A 108 10.84 -7.56 -19.12
CA THR A 108 11.87 -7.21 -20.11
C THR A 108 12.34 -5.76 -19.95
N MET A 109 11.41 -4.81 -19.80
CA MET A 109 11.76 -3.41 -19.53
C MET A 109 12.58 -3.24 -18.25
N ASN A 110 12.18 -3.90 -17.16
CA ASN A 110 12.92 -3.84 -15.89
C ASN A 110 14.29 -4.52 -15.98
N TYR A 111 14.42 -5.61 -16.74
CA TYR A 111 15.69 -6.29 -16.97
C TYR A 111 16.72 -5.37 -17.65
N PHE A 112 16.31 -4.58 -18.65
CA PHE A 112 17.21 -3.62 -19.28
C PHE A 112 17.49 -2.39 -18.41
N ASN A 113 16.53 -1.96 -17.58
CA ASN A 113 16.69 -0.81 -16.71
C ASN A 113 17.46 -1.10 -15.41
N CYS A 114 17.58 -2.37 -15.00
CA CYS A 114 18.13 -2.70 -13.69
C CYS A 114 19.58 -2.23 -13.46
N LYS A 115 20.36 -2.09 -14.54
CA LYS A 115 21.78 -1.68 -14.51
C LYS A 115 22.01 -0.18 -14.61
N LYS A 116 20.96 0.62 -14.87
CA LYS A 116 21.10 2.07 -15.02
C LYS A 116 21.41 2.72 -13.67
N GLU A 117 22.32 3.70 -13.67
CA GLU A 117 22.76 4.38 -12.44
C GLU A 117 21.60 5.01 -11.67
N ASP A 118 20.67 5.66 -12.38
CA ASP A 118 19.45 6.23 -11.79
C ASP A 118 18.60 5.17 -11.08
N ASN A 119 18.51 3.97 -11.66
CA ASN A 119 17.77 2.87 -11.05
C ASN A 119 18.49 2.32 -9.82
N LEU A 120 19.82 2.21 -9.88
CA LEU A 120 20.67 1.74 -8.77
C LEU A 120 20.73 2.73 -7.60
N ALA A 121 20.52 4.02 -7.87
CA ALA A 121 20.43 5.04 -6.83
C ALA A 121 19.24 4.79 -5.89
N MET A 122 18.13 4.27 -6.41
CA MET A 122 16.90 4.04 -5.64
C MET A 122 16.65 2.57 -5.29
N TYR A 123 17.06 1.63 -6.14
CA TYR A 123 16.82 0.20 -6.02
C TYR A 123 18.13 -0.62 -6.05
N PRO A 124 18.21 -1.73 -5.31
CA PRO A 124 17.19 -2.28 -4.42
C PRO A 124 17.06 -1.47 -3.13
N GLN A 125 15.83 -1.36 -2.62
CA GLN A 125 15.57 -0.72 -1.33
C GLN A 125 16.27 -1.45 -0.19
N ILE A 126 16.35 -2.79 -0.25
CA ILE A 126 17.12 -3.61 0.69
C ILE A 126 18.53 -3.75 0.14
N ARG A 127 19.52 -3.17 0.83
CA ARG A 127 20.92 -3.15 0.40
C ARG A 127 21.73 -4.13 1.23
N VAL A 128 21.69 -5.39 0.82
CA VAL A 128 22.52 -6.47 1.38
C VAL A 128 23.44 -7.03 0.29
N SER A 129 24.62 -7.50 0.69
CA SER A 129 25.60 -8.12 -0.21
C SER A 129 25.12 -9.47 -0.75
N GLU A 130 24.46 -10.26 0.10
CA GLU A 130 24.00 -11.61 -0.22
C GLU A 130 22.49 -11.74 -0.04
N TRP A 131 21.83 -12.23 -1.09
CA TRP A 131 20.39 -12.52 -1.08
C TRP A 131 20.16 -14.02 -0.92
N ASN A 132 19.71 -14.43 0.26
CA ASN A 132 19.21 -15.78 0.46
C ASN A 132 17.73 -15.89 0.06
N THR A 133 17.26 -17.12 -0.14
CA THR A 133 15.87 -17.40 -0.55
C THR A 133 14.85 -16.87 0.45
N GLN A 134 15.16 -16.90 1.75
CA GLN A 134 14.26 -16.41 2.79
C GLN A 134 14.05 -14.89 2.70
N LEU A 135 15.12 -14.12 2.45
CA LEU A 135 15.05 -12.68 2.26
C LEU A 135 14.33 -12.32 0.96
N LEU A 136 14.54 -13.09 -0.10
CA LEU A 136 13.83 -12.92 -1.36
C LEU A 136 12.32 -13.07 -1.15
N LEU A 137 11.89 -14.16 -0.52
CA LEU A 137 10.47 -14.41 -0.22
C LEU A 137 9.90 -13.33 0.71
N LEU A 138 10.60 -12.97 1.79
CA LEU A 138 10.18 -11.92 2.70
C LEU A 138 9.99 -10.57 1.98
N SER A 139 10.94 -10.22 1.11
CA SER A 139 10.85 -9.00 0.31
C SER A 139 9.66 -9.06 -0.66
N ALA A 140 9.49 -10.17 -1.39
CA ALA A 140 8.40 -10.36 -2.33
C ALA A 140 7.02 -10.27 -1.63
N PHE A 141 6.80 -11.04 -0.57
CA PHE A 141 5.52 -11.06 0.14
C PHE A 141 5.21 -9.72 0.81
N SER A 142 6.18 -9.09 1.46
CA SER A 142 5.96 -7.76 2.07
C SER A 142 5.65 -6.70 1.01
N TRP A 143 6.26 -6.80 -0.18
CA TRP A 143 6.01 -5.87 -1.28
C TRP A 143 4.64 -6.10 -1.91
N ILE A 144 4.27 -7.35 -2.21
CA ILE A 144 2.94 -7.71 -2.73
C ILE A 144 1.85 -7.24 -1.77
N ALA A 145 2.00 -7.55 -0.47
CA ALA A 145 1.03 -7.12 0.54
C ALA A 145 0.89 -5.60 0.59
N TYR A 146 2.00 -4.87 0.55
CA TYR A 146 2.00 -3.41 0.50
C TYR A 146 1.29 -2.87 -0.75
N LEU A 147 1.58 -3.42 -1.93
CA LEU A 147 0.95 -3.00 -3.18
C LEU A 147 -0.56 -3.28 -3.20
N LEU A 148 -0.99 -4.43 -2.67
CA LEU A 148 -2.41 -4.74 -2.54
C LEU A 148 -3.11 -3.76 -1.60
N ALA A 149 -2.52 -3.45 -0.45
CA ALA A 149 -3.04 -2.44 0.48
C ALA A 149 -3.10 -1.05 -0.16
N TYR A 150 -2.06 -0.66 -0.89
CA TYR A 150 -2.01 0.60 -1.61
C TYR A 150 -3.11 0.67 -2.69
N GLU A 151 -3.26 -0.39 -3.50
CA GLU A 151 -4.31 -0.46 -4.53
C GLU A 151 -5.69 -0.39 -3.91
N PHE A 152 -5.92 -1.13 -2.82
CA PHE A 152 -7.17 -1.07 -2.07
C PHE A 152 -7.46 0.35 -1.58
N MET A 153 -6.50 1.06 -0.98
CA MET A 153 -6.72 2.42 -0.50
C MET A 153 -7.15 3.39 -1.61
N PHE A 154 -6.44 3.38 -2.74
CA PHE A 154 -6.66 4.38 -3.79
C PHE A 154 -7.82 4.02 -4.72
N ARG A 155 -7.86 2.78 -5.22
CA ARG A 155 -8.86 2.37 -6.20
C ARG A 155 -10.10 1.79 -5.54
N GLY A 156 -9.94 1.02 -4.48
CA GLY A 156 -11.07 0.45 -3.75
C GLY A 156 -11.76 1.49 -2.90
N TYR A 157 -11.07 1.93 -1.86
CA TYR A 157 -11.61 2.77 -0.81
C TYR A 157 -11.86 4.20 -1.29
N LEU A 158 -10.82 4.92 -1.75
CA LEU A 158 -10.94 6.33 -2.12
C LEU A 158 -11.81 6.54 -3.37
N LEU A 159 -11.53 5.83 -4.46
CA LEU A 159 -12.24 6.02 -5.73
C LEU A 159 -13.69 5.51 -5.70
N LEU A 160 -13.94 4.26 -5.27
CA LEU A 160 -15.31 3.72 -5.32
C LEU A 160 -16.25 4.33 -4.29
N SER A 161 -15.73 4.75 -3.11
CA SER A 161 -16.55 5.48 -2.14
C SER A 161 -17.05 6.83 -2.68
N GLN A 162 -16.28 7.47 -3.55
CA GLN A 162 -16.65 8.75 -4.16
C GLN A 162 -17.60 8.57 -5.36
N LEU A 163 -17.50 7.46 -6.08
CA LEU A 163 -18.33 7.21 -7.26
C LEU A 163 -19.78 6.78 -6.92
N ASN A 164 -20.13 6.63 -5.65
CA ASN A 164 -21.45 6.17 -5.18
C ASN A 164 -21.91 4.83 -5.81
N ILE A 165 -20.97 3.97 -6.22
CA ILE A 165 -21.26 2.64 -6.78
C ILE A 165 -21.46 1.61 -5.68
#